data_AF-A0A6P9EHR4-F1
#
_entry.id   AF-A0A6P9EHR4-F1
#
_cell.length_a   1.000
_cell.length_b   1.000
_cell.length_c   1.000
_cell.angle_alpha   90.00
_cell.angle_beta   90.00
_cell.angle_gamma   90.00
#
_symmetry.space_group_name_H-M   'P 1'
#
loop_
_entity.id
_entity.type
_entity.pdbx_description
1 polymer ?
#
loop_
_entity_poly.entity_id
_entity_poly.type
_entity_poly.pdbx_seq_one_letter_code
_entity_poly.pdbx_strand_id
1 'polypeptide(L)'
;MANKTWNDMFNYALCNAMAAVKSDHSPLHICMQNLEYGRGRRNRVFRYEAAWELKEECGGIVKEVWSKVAEGTIKAGMIRSKLEQCKRGLISWKQKTIQQDQRDISRDLASISHLQDTGDGSHMVQIAETSKES
;
A
#
# COMPACT_ATOMS: atom_id res chain seq x y z
N MET A 1 17.25 -7.81 14.97
CA MET A 1 16.05 -8.29 15.71
C MET A 1 16.06 -7.70 17.12
N ALA A 2 14.89 -7.45 17.72
CA ALA A 2 14.81 -6.93 19.09
C ALA A 2 15.34 -7.96 20.10
N ASN A 3 16.07 -7.49 21.11
CA ASN A 3 16.63 -8.35 22.15
C ASN A 3 15.54 -8.80 23.16
N LYS A 4 15.84 -9.84 23.94
CA LYS A 4 14.89 -10.44 24.89
C LYS A 4 14.34 -9.43 25.89
N THR A 5 15.20 -8.57 26.43
CA THR A 5 14.83 -7.52 27.39
C THR A 5 13.80 -6.54 26.81
N TRP A 6 13.95 -6.17 25.53
CA TRP A 6 12.98 -5.30 24.84
C TRP A 6 11.62 -5.98 24.67
N ASN A 7 11.60 -7.26 24.26
CA ASN A 7 10.36 -8.02 24.12
C ASN A 7 9.65 -8.23 25.48
N ASP A 8 10.42 -8.38 26.57
CA ASP A 8 9.87 -8.52 27.93
C ASP A 8 9.22 -7.20 28.42
N MET A 9 9.81 -6.04 28.07
CA MET A 9 9.27 -4.72 28.43
C MET A 9 8.08 -4.30 27.57
N PHE A 10 8.06 -4.68 26.29
CA PHE A 10 7.06 -4.29 25.30
C PHE A 10 6.36 -5.52 24.72
N ASN A 11 5.81 -6.37 25.57
CA ASN A 11 5.13 -7.61 25.19
C ASN A 11 3.88 -7.43 24.30
N TYR A 12 3.38 -6.20 24.18
CA TYR A 12 2.30 -5.80 23.27
C TYR A 12 2.81 -5.16 21.96
N ALA A 13 4.13 -5.06 21.76
CA ALA A 13 4.73 -4.48 20.56
C ALA A 13 5.57 -5.51 19.80
N LEU A 14 5.34 -5.61 18.50
CA LEU A 14 6.14 -6.38 17.56
C LEU A 14 7.14 -5.44 16.88
N CYS A 15 8.45 -5.70 17.00
CA CYS A 15 9.49 -4.93 16.34
C CYS A 15 10.19 -5.77 15.26
N ASN A 16 10.10 -5.32 14.01
CA ASN A 16 10.71 -5.95 12.84
C ASN A 16 11.70 -4.98 12.19
N ALA A 17 12.92 -5.42 11.91
CA ALA A 17 13.85 -4.67 11.07
C ALA A 17 13.46 -4.87 9.61
N MET A 18 13.18 -3.79 8.88
CA MET A 18 12.85 -3.83 7.46
C MET A 18 14.10 -3.67 6.61
N ALA A 19 14.09 -4.27 5.42
CA ALA A 19 15.10 -4.04 4.40
C ALA A 19 15.07 -2.57 3.95
N ALA A 20 16.22 -1.90 3.95
CA ALA A 20 16.34 -0.50 3.52
C ALA A 20 16.87 -0.43 2.09
N VAL A 21 16.20 0.31 1.21
CA VAL A 21 16.55 0.37 -0.23
C VAL A 21 17.74 1.29 -0.51
N LYS A 22 18.02 2.27 0.36
CA LYS A 22 19.03 3.33 0.12
C LYS A 22 19.82 3.74 1.36
N SER A 23 19.77 2.95 2.43
CA SER A 23 20.49 3.23 3.67
C SER A 23 21.13 1.96 4.19
N ASP A 24 22.30 2.13 4.78
CA ASP A 24 23.04 1.18 5.62
C ASP A 24 22.36 0.91 6.98
N HIS A 25 21.19 1.50 7.23
CA HIS A 25 20.39 1.25 8.42
C HIS A 25 19.03 0.66 8.06
N SER A 26 18.73 -0.52 8.59
CA SER A 26 17.42 -1.17 8.49
C SER A 26 16.37 -0.43 9.33
N PRO A 27 15.30 0.14 8.75
CA PRO A 27 14.25 0.81 9.51
C PRO A 27 13.58 -0.15 10.49
N LEU A 28 13.38 0.28 11.73
CA LEU A 28 12.63 -0.49 12.72
C LEU A 28 11.13 -0.22 12.58
N HIS A 29 10.38 -1.25 12.17
CA HIS A 29 8.93 -1.24 12.15
C HIS A 29 8.40 -1.78 13.48
N ILE A 30 7.82 -0.89 14.29
CA ILE A 30 7.22 -1.23 15.59
C ILE A 30 5.70 -1.20 15.44
N CYS A 31 5.06 -2.34 15.61
CA CYS A 31 3.60 -2.51 15.55
C CYS A 31 3.06 -2.85 16.94
N MET A 32 2.18 -2.01 17.48
CA MET A 32 1.55 -2.26 18.77
C MET A 32 0.27 -3.07 18.55
N GLN A 33 0.24 -4.30 19.06
CA GLN A 33 -0.93 -5.16 19.02
C GLN A 33 -2.04 -4.49 19.86
N ASN A 34 -3.08 -3.98 19.19
CA ASN A 34 -4.34 -3.47 19.76
C ASN A 34 -4.41 -2.06 20.39
N LEU A 35 -3.75 -1.03 19.88
CA LEU A 35 -4.14 0.37 20.21
C LEU A 35 -5.27 0.94 19.33
N GLU A 36 -5.77 0.18 18.35
CA GLU A 36 -6.90 0.55 17.49
C GLU A 36 -8.25 0.08 18.07
N TYR A 37 -8.29 -0.45 19.30
CA TYR A 37 -9.52 -0.86 19.98
C TYR A 37 -10.28 0.38 20.50
N GLY A 38 -10.89 1.16 19.60
CA GLY A 38 -11.73 2.29 20.01
C GLY A 38 -12.02 3.34 18.94
N ARG A 39 -11.26 3.36 17.84
CA ARG A 39 -11.65 4.14 16.66
C ARG A 39 -12.66 3.34 15.89
N GLY A 40 -13.92 3.35 16.36
CA GLY A 40 -15.05 2.76 15.66
C GLY A 40 -14.93 3.06 14.17
N ARG A 41 -15.00 2.00 13.35
CA ARG A 41 -14.75 2.01 11.90
C ARG A 41 -15.50 3.20 11.30
N ARG A 42 -14.82 4.35 11.15
CA ARG A 42 -15.46 5.59 10.69
C ARG A 42 -16.17 5.22 9.41
N ASN A 43 -17.48 5.50 9.35
CA ASN A 43 -18.30 5.17 8.21
C ASN A 43 -17.65 5.85 7.00
N ARG A 44 -16.86 5.09 6.23
CA ARG A 44 -15.95 5.65 5.24
C ARG A 44 -16.83 6.12 4.10
N VAL A 45 -17.14 7.41 4.10
CA VAL A 45 -17.80 8.05 2.96
C VAL A 45 -16.96 7.81 1.72
N PHE A 46 -17.62 7.48 0.61
CA PHE A 46 -16.97 7.38 -0.67
C PHE A 46 -16.34 8.73 -1.01
N ARG A 47 -15.05 8.72 -1.37
CA ARG A 47 -14.31 9.89 -1.84
C ARG A 47 -13.57 9.48 -3.10
N TYR A 48 -13.81 10.24 -4.17
CA TYR A 48 -13.02 10.15 -5.37
C TYR A 48 -11.64 10.76 -5.10
N GLU A 49 -10.57 10.14 -5.60
CA GLU A 49 -9.21 10.65 -5.49
C GLU A 49 -8.75 11.07 -6.89
N ALA A 50 -8.23 12.30 -7.02
CA ALA A 50 -7.79 12.84 -8.33
C ALA A 50 -6.70 11.96 -8.98
N ALA A 51 -5.88 11.28 -8.16
CA ALA A 51 -4.87 10.35 -8.65
C ALA A 51 -5.46 9.16 -9.44
N TRP A 52 -6.76 8.86 -9.30
CA TRP A 52 -7.40 7.79 -10.07
C TRP A 52 -7.55 8.15 -11.55
N GLU A 53 -7.56 9.43 -11.90
CA GLU A 53 -7.61 9.88 -13.30
C GLU A 53 -6.37 9.46 -14.08
N LEU A 54 -5.24 9.26 -13.40
CA LEU A 54 -3.99 8.77 -14.00
C LEU A 54 -4.05 7.28 -14.37
N LYS A 55 -5.02 6.53 -13.82
CA LYS A 55 -5.20 5.10 -14.11
C LYS A 55 -6.26 4.96 -15.19
N GLU A 56 -5.88 4.48 -16.38
CA GLU A 56 -6.80 4.27 -17.51
C GLU A 56 -8.03 3.43 -17.13
N GLU A 57 -7.83 2.46 -16.22
CA GLU A 57 -8.87 1.60 -15.66
C GLU A 57 -10.03 2.40 -15.03
N CYS A 58 -9.73 3.52 -14.36
CA CYS A 58 -10.76 4.36 -13.71
C CYS A 58 -11.73 4.92 -14.75
N GLY A 59 -11.20 5.48 -15.85
CA GLY A 59 -12.03 5.99 -16.95
C GLY A 59 -12.85 4.89 -17.60
N GLY A 60 -12.25 3.71 -17.80
CA GLY A 60 -12.93 2.52 -18.33
C GLY A 60 -14.13 2.10 -17.49
N ILE A 61 -13.97 2.00 -16.16
CA ILE A 61 -15.04 1.60 -15.24
C ILE A 61 -16.19 2.60 -15.25
N VAL A 62 -15.89 3.91 -15.22
CA VAL A 62 -16.94 4.94 -15.26
C VAL A 62 -17.73 4.83 -16.56
N LYS A 63 -17.04 4.73 -17.71
CA LYS A 63 -17.69 4.63 -19.03
C LYS A 63 -18.54 3.36 -19.16
N GLU A 64 -18.01 2.22 -18.73
CA GLU A 64 -18.70 0.93 -18.76
C GLU A 64 -19.99 0.98 -17.92
N VAL A 65 -19.87 1.43 -16.67
CA VAL A 65 -21.00 1.47 -15.74
C VAL A 65 -22.04 2.51 -16.17
N TRP A 66 -21.60 3.66 -16.67
CA TRP A 66 -22.49 4.73 -17.12
C TRP A 66 -23.34 4.32 -18.33
N SER A 67 -22.76 3.52 -19.22
CA SER A 67 -23.40 3.06 -20.48
C SER A 67 -24.37 1.89 -20.28
N LYS A 68 -24.23 1.11 -19.19
CA LYS A 68 -25.12 -0.03 -18.89
C LYS A 68 -26.54 0.37 -18.49
N VAL A 69 -26.76 1.63 -18.10
CA VAL A 69 -28.08 2.13 -17.71
C VAL A 69 -28.77 2.73 -18.93
N ALA A 70 -29.79 2.00 -19.43
CA ALA A 70 -30.53 2.24 -20.67
C ALA A 70 -30.88 3.73 -20.92
N GLU A 71 -30.85 4.17 -22.17
CA GLU A 71 -31.22 5.54 -22.53
C GLU A 71 -32.76 5.67 -22.55
N GLY A 72 -33.30 6.37 -21.56
CA GLY A 72 -34.71 6.76 -21.50
C GLY A 72 -34.82 8.20 -20.98
N THR A 73 -36.04 8.76 -20.94
CA THR A 73 -36.27 10.14 -20.44
C THR A 73 -35.54 10.35 -19.11
N ILE A 74 -34.55 11.25 -19.11
CA ILE A 74 -33.62 11.45 -17.99
C ILE A 74 -34.41 12.01 -16.80
N LYS A 75 -34.78 11.12 -15.88
CA LYS A 75 -35.35 11.49 -14.58
C LYS A 75 -34.22 11.60 -13.56
N ALA A 76 -34.35 12.49 -12.59
CA ALA A 76 -33.36 12.68 -11.52
C ALA A 76 -32.99 11.37 -10.78
N GLY A 77 -33.95 10.45 -10.60
CA GLY A 77 -33.71 9.13 -10.02
C GLY A 77 -32.77 8.24 -10.83
N MET A 78 -32.72 8.42 -12.15
CA MET A 78 -31.88 7.66 -13.05
C MET A 78 -30.42 8.11 -12.97
N ILE A 79 -30.17 9.42 -12.92
CA ILE A 79 -28.84 9.99 -12.67
C ILE A 79 -28.31 9.52 -11.31
N ARG A 80 -29.15 9.54 -10.27
CA ARG A 80 -28.78 9.02 -8.94
C ARG A 80 -28.37 7.55 -9.01
N SER A 81 -29.12 6.73 -9.76
CA SER A 81 -28.79 5.32 -9.95
C SER A 81 -27.46 5.13 -10.69
N LYS A 82 -27.20 5.91 -11.75
CA LYS A 82 -25.91 5.88 -12.48
C LYS A 82 -24.74 6.22 -11.54
N LEU A 83 -24.85 7.29 -10.76
CA LEU A 83 -23.82 7.70 -9.80
C LEU A 83 -23.56 6.63 -8.73
N GLU A 84 -24.61 6.03 -8.16
CA GLU A 84 -24.45 4.96 -7.18
C GLU A 84 -23.79 3.70 -7.78
N GLN A 85 -24.09 3.37 -9.04
CA GLN A 85 -23.42 2.28 -9.72
C GLN A 85 -21.93 2.60 -9.99
N CYS A 86 -21.61 3.81 -10.47
CA CYS A 86 -20.22 4.24 -10.67
C CYS A 86 -19.44 4.18 -9.36
N LYS A 87 -20.03 4.67 -8.26
CA LYS A 87 -19.44 4.59 -6.92
C LYS A 87 -19.16 3.14 -6.52
N ARG A 88 -20.10 2.22 -6.72
CA ARG A 88 -19.88 0.78 -6.42
C ARG A 88 -18.75 0.19 -7.27
N GLY A 89 -18.72 0.51 -8.57
CA GLY A 89 -17.66 0.08 -9.48
C GLY A 89 -16.28 0.57 -9.02
N LEU A 90 -16.17 1.86 -8.69
CA LEU A 90 -14.93 2.46 -8.23
C LEU A 90 -14.48 1.92 -6.87
N ILE A 91 -15.39 1.64 -5.93
CA ILE A 91 -15.05 1.02 -4.65
C ILE A 91 -14.49 -0.38 -4.86
N SER A 92 -15.13 -1.19 -5.71
CA SER A 92 -14.69 -2.55 -6.02
C SER A 92 -13.31 -2.54 -6.69
N TRP A 93 -13.11 -1.65 -7.66
CA TRP A 93 -11.82 -1.49 -8.31
C TRP A 93 -10.75 -1.03 -7.33
N LYS A 94 -10.99 0.03 -6.53
CA LYS A 94 -10.06 0.50 -5.50
C LYS A 94 -9.58 -0.63 -4.60
N GLN A 95 -10.49 -1.50 -4.15
CA GLN A 95 -10.14 -2.63 -3.29
C GLN A 95 -9.19 -3.61 -3.99
N LYS A 96 -9.45 -3.91 -5.27
CA LYS A 96 -8.57 -4.76 -6.08
C LYS A 96 -7.20 -4.12 -6.30
N THR A 97 -7.18 -2.82 -6.61
CA THR A 97 -5.95 -2.05 -6.80
C THR A 97 -5.09 -2.05 -5.54
N ILE A 98 -5.67 -1.78 -4.37
CA ILE A 98 -4.93 -1.83 -3.09
C ILE A 98 -4.35 -3.21 -2.84
N GLN A 99 -5.10 -4.28 -3.12
CA GLN A 99 -4.59 -5.65 -2.96
C GLN A 99 -3.43 -5.94 -3.91
N GLN A 100 -3.50 -5.44 -5.15
CA GLN A 100 -2.42 -5.58 -6.12
C GLN A 100 -1.18 -4.80 -5.68
N ASP A 101 -1.34 -3.53 -5.32
CA ASP A 101 -0.27 -2.66 -4.82
C ASP A 101 0.42 -3.30 -3.59
N GLN A 102 -0.35 -3.86 -2.64
CA GLN A 102 0.20 -4.56 -1.48
C GLN A 102 1.02 -5.80 -1.85
N ARG A 103 0.59 -6.55 -2.87
CA ARG A 103 1.33 -7.73 -3.37
C ARG A 103 2.63 -7.31 -4.04
N ASP A 104 2.58 -6.27 -4.87
CA ASP A 104 3.76 -5.75 -5.57
C ASP A 104 4.78 -5.20 -4.57
N ILE A 105 4.35 -4.39 -3.59
CA ILE A 105 5.21 -3.91 -2.50
C ILE A 105 5.85 -5.09 -1.75
N SER A 106 5.07 -6.11 -1.41
CA SER A 106 5.58 -7.29 -0.68
C SER A 106 6.59 -8.07 -1.50
N ARG A 107 6.35 -8.25 -2.81
CA ARG A 107 7.28 -8.91 -3.73
C ARG A 107 8.59 -8.13 -3.84
N ASP A 108 8.49 -6.82 -4.04
CA ASP A 108 9.66 -5.97 -4.24
C ASP A 108 10.51 -5.94 -2.97
N LEU A 109 9.89 -5.84 -1.78
CA LEU A 109 10.58 -5.94 -0.49
C LEU A 109 11.26 -7.30 -0.29
N ALA A 110 10.60 -8.40 -0.67
CA ALA A 110 11.21 -9.72 -0.59
C ALA A 110 12.42 -9.86 -1.52
N SER A 111 12.35 -9.29 -2.73
CA SER A 111 13.47 -9.26 -3.67
C SER A 111 14.65 -8.44 -3.13
N ILE A 112 14.37 -7.28 -2.52
CA ILE A 112 15.41 -6.45 -1.89
C ILE A 112 16.06 -7.22 -0.73
N SER A 113 15.27 -7.87 0.11
CA SER A 113 15.79 -8.68 1.23
C SER A 113 16.69 -9.81 0.72
N HIS A 114 16.27 -10.54 -0.31
CA HIS A 114 17.09 -11.60 -0.90
C HIS A 114 18.42 -11.07 -1.44
N LEU A 115 18.40 -9.93 -2.15
CA LEU A 115 19.61 -9.30 -2.68
C LEU A 115 20.54 -8.80 -1.55
N GLN A 116 19.98 -8.35 -0.43
CA GLN A 116 20.75 -7.96 0.76
C GLN A 116 21.38 -9.17 1.46
N ASP A 117 20.70 -10.32 1.49
CA ASP A 117 21.22 -11.55 2.10
C ASP A 117 22.25 -12.27 1.20
N THR A 118 22.17 -12.11 -0.12
CA THR A 118 23.13 -12.69 -1.08
C THR A 118 24.33 -11.79 -1.39
N GLY A 119 24.26 -10.49 -1.07
CA GLY A 119 25.42 -9.61 -1.07
C GLY A 119 26.30 -9.89 0.15
N ASP A 120 27.34 -10.71 0.00
CA ASP A 120 28.25 -11.18 1.07
C ASP A 120 29.13 -10.08 1.72
N GLY A 121 28.71 -8.82 1.71
CA GLY A 121 29.51 -7.73 2.26
C GLY A 121 30.79 -7.40 1.49
N SER A 122 31.21 -8.18 0.47
CA SER A 122 32.40 -7.85 -0.34
C SER A 122 32.28 -6.50 -1.03
N HIS A 123 31.07 -6.10 -1.43
CA HIS A 123 30.84 -4.82 -2.10
C HIS A 123 31.01 -3.61 -1.15
N MET A 124 30.84 -3.80 0.16
CA MET A 124 31.09 -2.75 1.17
C MET A 124 32.59 -2.57 1.44
N VAL A 125 33.39 -3.63 1.29
CA VAL A 125 34.87 -3.57 1.40
C VAL A 125 35.45 -2.74 0.25
N GLN A 126 34.94 -2.93 -0.98
CA GLN A 126 35.38 -2.15 -2.14
C GLN A 126 34.97 -0.67 -2.09
N ILE A 127 33.83 -0.33 -1.47
CA ILE A 127 33.40 1.06 -1.27
C ILE A 127 34.28 1.77 -0.21
N ALA A 128 34.72 1.04 0.83
CA ALA A 128 35.64 1.58 1.82
C ALA A 128 37.06 1.80 1.27
N GLU A 129 37.52 0.96 0.34
CA GLU A 129 38.81 1.13 -0.33
C GLU A 129 38.81 2.33 -1.30
N THR A 130 37.76 2.48 -2.09
CA THR A 130 37.61 3.61 -3.03
C THR A 130 37.40 4.96 -2.34
N SER A 131 36.83 4.99 -1.12
CA SER A 131 36.68 6.22 -0.34
C SER A 131 37.96 6.65 0.41
N LYS A 132 39.02 5.82 0.39
CA LYS A 132 40.32 6.11 1.02
C LYS A 132 41.35 6.68 0.04
N GLU A 133 41.07 6.64 -1.27
CA GLU A 133 41.92 7.16 -2.34
C GLU A 133 41.46 8.53 -2.90
N SER A 134 40.49 9.19 -2.26
CA SER A 134 40.07 10.56 -2.57
C SER A 134 40.44 11.56 -1.48
#